data_AF-A0A914ZTQ0-F1
#
_entry.id   AF-A0A914ZTQ0-F1
#
_cell.length_a   1.000
_cell.length_b   1.000
_cell.length_c   1.000
_cell.angle_alpha   90.00
_cell.angle_beta   90.00
_cell.angle_gamma   90.00
#
_symmetry.space_group_name_H-M   'P 1'
#
loop_
_entity.id
_entity.type
_entity.pdbx_description
1 polymer ?
#
loop_
_entity_poly.entity_id
_entity_poly.type
_entity_poly.pdbx_seq_one_letter_code
_entity_poly.pdbx_strand_id
1 'polypeptide(L)'
;MNAAGMWSRTSTAGLKRWIGRLPQLRNLHWTQIVNENLQPLKDTPRRSLVSRFLRKAEIYPMAALGAGVVGMLMYGVANYAENVRRFLRRASTAPFDWEQIRDSYYKRHTTLLDPDGSTHKRLEMMEQLKDAMLDASKKEYMKSM
;
A
#
# COMPACT_ATOMS: atom_id res chain seq x y z
N MET A 1 22.59 -77.42 -63.67
CA MET A 1 21.66 -77.96 -62.64
C MET A 1 21.74 -77.05 -61.43
N ASN A 2 20.57 -76.58 -60.99
CA ASN A 2 20.39 -75.43 -60.12
C ASN A 2 20.57 -75.80 -58.63
N ALA A 3 21.41 -75.06 -57.93
CA ALA A 3 21.59 -75.16 -56.47
C ALA A 3 20.44 -74.46 -55.73
N ALA A 4 19.22 -75.00 -55.88
CA ALA A 4 18.05 -74.65 -55.08
C ALA A 4 18.13 -75.32 -53.68
N GLY A 5 19.21 -75.03 -52.95
CA GLY A 5 19.55 -75.74 -51.72
C GLY A 5 20.42 -74.94 -50.77
N MET A 6 20.19 -73.63 -50.64
CA MET A 6 20.81 -72.83 -49.58
C MET A 6 19.92 -71.60 -49.36
N TRP A 7 19.42 -71.39 -48.14
CA TRP A 7 18.63 -70.23 -47.67
C TRP A 7 17.08 -70.29 -47.63
N SER A 8 16.47 -71.44 -47.31
CA SER A 8 15.08 -71.50 -46.79
C SER A 8 15.00 -71.58 -45.25
N ARG A 9 15.84 -70.81 -44.55
CA ARG A 9 15.83 -70.67 -43.08
C ARG A 9 15.90 -69.20 -42.66
N THR A 10 14.92 -68.41 -43.07
CA THR A 10 14.75 -67.01 -42.66
C THR A 10 13.27 -66.75 -42.40
N SER A 11 12.82 -66.74 -41.13
CA SER A 11 11.74 -65.81 -40.69
C SER A 11 11.28 -65.94 -39.23
N THR A 12 11.56 -67.01 -38.48
CA THR A 12 10.88 -67.19 -37.17
C THR A 12 11.75 -67.05 -35.92
N ALA A 13 13.08 -67.14 -36.01
CA ALA A 13 13.99 -66.93 -34.87
C ALA A 13 14.43 -65.46 -34.67
N GLY A 14 14.44 -64.66 -35.73
CA GLY A 14 14.84 -63.25 -35.67
C GLY A 14 13.78 -62.31 -35.08
N LEU A 15 12.50 -62.59 -35.35
CA LEU A 15 11.40 -61.72 -34.90
C LEU A 15 11.13 -61.83 -33.39
N LYS A 16 11.28 -63.02 -32.80
CA LYS A 16 11.18 -63.21 -31.33
C LYS A 16 12.31 -62.51 -30.57
N ARG A 17 13.50 -62.37 -31.17
CA ARG A 17 14.64 -61.66 -30.56
C ARG A 17 14.51 -60.13 -30.66
N TRP A 18 13.71 -59.63 -31.60
CA TRP A 18 13.45 -58.20 -31.78
C TRP A 18 12.32 -57.70 -30.87
N ILE A 19 11.24 -58.47 -30.71
CA ILE A 19 10.10 -58.09 -29.85
C ILE A 19 10.44 -58.17 -28.35
N GLY A 20 11.43 -58.98 -27.95
CA GLY A 20 11.91 -59.03 -26.56
C GLY A 20 12.77 -57.85 -26.12
N ARG A 21 13.11 -56.90 -27.01
CA ARG A 21 14.03 -55.79 -26.73
C ARG A 21 13.33 -54.44 -26.48
N LEU A 22 12.02 -54.41 -26.22
CA LEU A 22 11.31 -53.17 -25.86
C LEU A 22 10.18 -53.38 -24.83
N PRO A 23 10.51 -53.50 -23.54
CA PRO A 23 9.55 -53.09 -22.51
C PRO A 23 10.22 -52.27 -21.40
N GLN A 24 10.89 -51.16 -21.72
CA GLN A 24 11.39 -50.24 -20.68
C GLN A 24 11.29 -48.74 -21.02
N LEU A 25 10.82 -48.33 -22.21
CA LEU A 25 10.82 -46.91 -22.59
C LEU A 25 9.44 -46.24 -22.66
N ARG A 26 8.35 -46.90 -22.25
CA ARG A 26 6.99 -46.30 -22.31
C ARG A 26 6.35 -45.97 -20.96
N ASN A 27 7.06 -46.19 -19.85
CA ASN A 27 6.54 -45.89 -18.49
C ASN A 27 7.31 -44.79 -17.76
N LEU A 28 8.34 -44.19 -18.37
CA LEU A 28 9.15 -43.14 -17.73
C LEU A 28 8.70 -41.71 -18.06
N HIS A 29 7.92 -41.50 -19.11
CA HIS A 29 7.55 -40.14 -19.52
C HIS A 29 6.34 -39.58 -18.74
N TRP A 30 5.34 -40.43 -18.42
CA TRP A 30 4.13 -39.97 -17.75
C TRP A 30 4.31 -39.69 -16.24
N THR A 31 5.28 -40.32 -15.59
CA THR A 31 5.61 -40.04 -14.18
C THR A 31 6.50 -38.81 -14.03
N GLN A 32 7.22 -38.38 -15.08
CA GLN A 32 7.93 -37.10 -15.06
C GLN A 32 6.98 -35.91 -15.25
N ILE A 33 6.00 -35.99 -16.17
CA ILE A 33 5.07 -34.86 -16.42
C ILE A 33 4.13 -34.59 -15.23
N VAL A 34 3.73 -35.63 -14.50
CA VAL A 34 2.86 -35.47 -13.32
C VAL A 34 3.65 -35.00 -12.09
N ASN A 35 4.95 -35.32 -12.01
CA ASN A 35 5.81 -34.90 -10.89
C ASN A 35 6.36 -33.46 -11.07
N GLU A 36 6.50 -32.97 -12.30
CA GLU A 36 6.88 -31.57 -12.55
C GLU A 36 5.77 -30.58 -12.17
N ASN A 37 4.50 -30.98 -12.27
CA ASN A 37 3.35 -30.17 -11.84
C ASN A 37 3.00 -30.33 -10.35
N LEU A 38 3.74 -31.17 -9.61
CA LEU A 38 3.62 -31.35 -8.16
C LEU A 38 4.74 -30.65 -7.38
N GLN A 39 5.50 -29.76 -8.01
CA GLN A 39 6.16 -28.72 -7.23
C GLN A 39 5.03 -27.84 -6.70
N PRO A 40 4.79 -27.77 -5.38
CA PRO A 40 3.85 -26.77 -4.88
C PRO A 40 4.30 -25.45 -5.44
N LEU A 41 3.37 -24.63 -5.94
CA LEU A 41 3.50 -23.23 -6.35
C LEU A 41 4.38 -22.43 -5.35
N LYS A 42 5.69 -22.66 -5.38
CA LYS A 42 6.68 -22.22 -4.39
C LYS A 42 7.62 -21.21 -5.00
N ASP A 43 7.41 -20.89 -6.27
CA ASP A 43 7.98 -19.71 -6.91
C ASP A 43 6.97 -18.56 -6.83
N THR A 44 6.69 -18.15 -5.59
CA THR A 44 6.35 -16.75 -5.36
C THR A 44 7.67 -16.01 -5.19
N PRO A 45 8.16 -15.24 -6.18
CA PRO A 45 9.41 -14.49 -6.05
C PRO A 45 9.38 -13.49 -4.88
N ARG A 46 8.19 -13.10 -4.41
CA ARG A 46 7.99 -12.34 -3.17
C ARG A 46 8.40 -13.09 -1.90
N ARG A 47 8.34 -14.42 -1.88
CA ARG A 47 8.68 -15.24 -0.71
C ARG A 47 10.19 -15.48 -0.59
N SER A 48 10.95 -15.45 -1.68
CA SER A 48 12.38 -15.78 -1.66
C SER A 48 13.24 -14.66 -1.06
N LEU A 49 12.91 -13.39 -1.33
CA LEU A 49 13.66 -12.26 -0.76
C LEU A 49 13.38 -12.09 0.73
N VAL A 50 12.10 -12.06 1.13
CA VAL A 50 11.70 -11.93 2.55
C VAL A 50 12.24 -13.10 3.40
N SER A 51 12.20 -14.33 2.87
CA SER A 51 12.73 -15.50 3.58
C SER A 51 14.26 -15.63 3.57
N ARG A 52 14.97 -14.85 2.74
CA ARG A 52 16.43 -14.67 2.80
C ARG A 52 16.81 -13.57 3.79
N PHE A 53 16.05 -12.48 3.84
CA PHE A 53 16.21 -11.41 4.82
C PHE A 53 15.98 -11.89 6.26
N LEU A 54 14.94 -12.71 6.50
CA LEU A 54 14.63 -13.28 7.81
C LEU A 54 15.64 -14.33 8.31
N ARG A 55 16.57 -14.80 7.47
CA ARG A 55 17.55 -15.83 7.85
C ARG A 55 18.84 -15.26 8.41
N LYS A 56 19.07 -13.96 8.28
CA LYS A 56 20.26 -13.27 8.79
C LYS A 56 19.86 -12.32 9.91
N ALA A 57 20.17 -12.71 11.16
CA ALA A 57 19.95 -11.91 12.36
C ALA A 57 20.56 -10.49 12.27
N GLU A 58 21.60 -10.33 11.46
CA GLU A 58 22.33 -9.07 11.25
C GLU A 58 21.55 -8.01 10.47
N ILE A 59 20.54 -8.39 9.68
CA ILE A 59 19.81 -7.43 8.83
C ILE A 59 18.62 -6.79 9.57
N TYR A 60 18.17 -7.39 10.67
CA TYR A 60 17.06 -6.88 11.49
C TYR A 60 17.25 -5.45 12.00
N PRO A 61 18.42 -5.04 12.56
CA PRO A 61 18.59 -3.67 13.04
C PRO A 61 18.49 -2.64 11.89
N MET A 62 19.05 -2.94 10.72
CA MET A 62 18.96 -2.03 9.56
C MET A 62 17.55 -1.99 8.96
N ALA A 63 16.86 -3.13 8.91
CA ALA A 63 15.48 -3.19 8.45
C ALA A 63 14.52 -2.45 9.42
N ALA A 64 14.74 -2.55 10.73
CA ALA A 64 13.97 -1.84 11.74
C ALA A 64 14.17 -0.32 11.64
N LEU A 65 15.42 0.13 11.45
CA LEU A 65 15.71 1.55 11.23
C LEU A 65 15.07 2.06 9.93
N GLY A 66 15.15 1.30 8.84
CA GLY A 66 14.50 1.65 7.58
C GLY A 66 12.98 1.76 7.71
N ALA A 67 12.35 0.80 8.38
CA ALA A 67 10.92 0.84 8.68
C ALA A 67 10.55 2.03 9.60
N GLY A 68 11.41 2.36 10.56
CA GLY A 68 11.25 3.52 11.44
C GLY A 68 11.26 4.85 10.69
N VAL A 69 12.22 5.03 9.78
CA VAL A 69 12.32 6.26 8.96
C VAL A 69 11.12 6.38 8.02
N VAL A 70 10.74 5.30 7.34
CA VAL A 70 9.55 5.30 6.47
C VAL A 70 8.28 5.53 7.27
N GLY A 71 8.17 4.94 8.47
CA GLY A 71 7.06 5.17 9.38
C GLY A 71 6.97 6.63 9.85
N MET A 72 8.10 7.24 10.20
CA MET A 72 8.18 8.64 10.58
C MET A 72 7.82 9.58 9.42
N LEU A 73 8.26 9.26 8.20
CA LEU A 73 7.89 10.00 7.00
C LEU A 73 6.39 9.89 6.72
N MET A 74 5.82 8.68 6.76
CA MET A 74 4.39 8.45 6.57
C MET A 74 3.55 9.17 7.63
N TYR A 75 3.99 9.13 8.88
CA TYR A 75 3.35 9.89 9.97
C TYR A 75 3.42 11.39 9.72
N GLY A 76 4.57 11.92 9.27
CA GLY A 76 4.72 13.32 8.90
C GLY A 76 3.76 13.74 7.77
N VAL A 77 3.69 12.93 6.70
CA VAL A 77 2.80 13.18 5.55
C VAL A 77 1.32 13.12 5.98
N ALA A 78 0.95 12.16 6.82
CA ALA A 78 -0.43 12.05 7.32
C ALA A 78 -0.84 13.28 8.13
N ASN A 79 0.01 13.74 9.07
CA ASN A 79 -0.25 14.95 9.85
C ASN A 79 -0.29 16.21 8.98
N TYR A 80 0.61 16.32 8.01
CA TYR A 80 0.60 17.44 7.08
C TYR A 80 -0.69 17.47 6.25
N ALA A 81 -1.13 16.32 5.73
CA ALA A 81 -2.37 16.20 4.98
C ALA A 81 -3.60 16.58 5.82
N GLU A 82 -3.64 16.20 7.10
CA GLU A 82 -4.71 16.64 8.01
C GLU A 82 -4.72 18.16 8.21
N ASN A 83 -3.54 18.76 8.42
CA ASN A 83 -3.43 20.21 8.59
C ASN A 83 -3.86 20.96 7.32
N VAL A 84 -3.45 20.49 6.14
CA VAL A 84 -3.88 21.04 4.85
C VAL A 84 -5.40 20.86 4.67
N ARG A 85 -5.98 19.71 5.02
CA ARG A 85 -7.44 19.52 4.97
C ARG A 85 -8.18 20.46 5.92
N ARG A 86 -7.68 20.64 7.15
CA ARG A 86 -8.26 21.61 8.10
C ARG A 86 -8.17 23.03 7.56
N PHE A 87 -7.05 23.39 6.93
CA PHE A 87 -6.86 24.68 6.30
C PHE A 87 -7.82 24.89 5.11
N LEU A 88 -7.91 23.92 4.20
CA LEU A 88 -8.82 23.98 3.05
C LEU A 88 -10.29 24.05 3.48
N ARG A 89 -10.68 23.31 4.52
CA ARG A 89 -12.02 23.41 5.11
C ARG A 89 -12.30 24.80 5.71
N ARG A 90 -11.30 25.43 6.34
CA ARG A 90 -11.41 26.82 6.80
C ARG A 90 -11.46 27.82 5.65
N ALA A 91 -10.73 27.58 4.56
CA ALA A 91 -10.72 28.46 3.39
C ALA A 91 -12.04 28.42 2.61
N SER A 92 -12.76 27.29 2.65
CA SER A 92 -14.11 27.19 2.06
C SER A 92 -15.19 27.88 2.89
N THR A 93 -14.93 28.13 4.17
CA THR A 93 -15.76 28.99 5.02
C THR A 93 -15.21 30.41 4.95
N ALA A 94 -16.02 31.44 5.19
CA ALA A 94 -15.49 32.80 5.23
C ALA A 94 -14.32 32.84 6.24
N PRO A 95 -13.09 33.22 5.83
CA PRO A 95 -11.91 33.16 6.69
C PRO A 95 -12.01 34.06 7.93
N PHE A 96 -13.01 34.95 7.94
CA PHE A 96 -13.35 35.89 9.01
C PHE A 96 -14.80 35.75 9.45
N ASP A 97 -15.30 34.53 9.62
CA ASP A 97 -16.61 34.32 10.23
C ASP A 97 -16.57 34.70 11.72
N TRP A 98 -17.31 35.74 12.08
CA TRP A 98 -17.35 36.28 13.44
C TRP A 98 -17.90 35.27 14.44
N GLU A 99 -18.93 34.51 14.05
CA GLU A 99 -19.57 33.52 14.92
C GLU A 99 -18.57 32.42 15.34
N GLN A 100 -17.66 32.03 14.44
CA GLN A 100 -16.64 31.03 14.72
C GLN A 100 -15.45 31.58 15.53
N ILE A 101 -15.12 32.86 15.34
CA ILE A 101 -13.95 33.51 15.95
C ILE A 101 -14.27 34.00 17.37
N ARG A 102 -15.53 34.36 17.66
CA ARG A 102 -15.99 34.92 18.95
C ARG A 102 -15.52 34.13 20.18
N ASP A 103 -15.58 32.80 20.13
CA ASP A 103 -15.27 31.97 21.31
C ASP A 103 -13.77 31.66 21.47
N SER A 104 -12.96 32.00 20.46
CA SER A 104 -11.55 31.61 20.40
C SER A 104 -10.58 32.78 20.19
N TYR A 105 -11.04 33.98 19.86
CA TYR A 105 -10.14 35.09 19.49
C TYR A 105 -9.25 35.55 20.65
N TYR A 106 -9.78 35.61 21.87
CA TYR A 106 -9.05 36.03 23.06
C TYR A 106 -8.06 34.98 23.58
N LYS A 107 -8.13 33.74 23.06
CA LYS A 107 -7.22 32.63 23.39
C LYS A 107 -6.02 32.55 22.46
N ARG A 108 -6.01 33.32 21.37
CA ARG A 108 -4.91 33.32 20.40
C ARG A 108 -3.90 34.37 20.79
N HIS A 109 -2.64 33.95 20.91
CA HIS A 109 -1.53 34.88 21.10
C HIS A 109 -1.47 35.87 19.94
N THR A 110 -1.66 37.15 20.26
CA THR A 110 -1.48 38.27 19.33
C THR A 110 -0.02 38.75 19.29
N THR A 111 0.77 38.40 20.31
CA THR A 111 2.20 38.72 20.41
C THR A 111 3.02 37.46 20.72
N LEU A 112 4.24 37.40 20.21
CA LEU A 112 5.17 36.27 20.42
C LEU A 112 5.65 36.16 21.89
N LEU A 113 5.58 37.26 22.63
CA LEU A 113 6.00 37.36 24.03
C LEU A 113 4.93 38.18 24.76
N ASP A 114 4.06 37.50 25.50
CA ASP A 114 3.12 38.11 26.45
C ASP A 114 3.23 37.39 27.80
N PRO A 115 4.30 37.64 28.57
CA PRO A 115 4.53 36.98 29.86
C PRO A 115 3.42 37.32 30.88
N ASP A 116 2.78 38.49 30.75
CA ASP A 116 1.76 38.97 31.68
C ASP A 116 0.32 38.62 31.24
N GLY A 117 0.15 37.98 30.07
CA GLY A 117 -1.16 37.59 29.53
C GLY A 117 -2.11 38.78 29.29
N SER A 118 -1.59 40.00 29.26
CA SER A 118 -2.38 41.23 29.24
C SER A 118 -3.19 41.39 27.94
N THR A 119 -2.74 40.75 26.86
CA THR A 119 -3.39 40.81 25.54
C THR A 119 -4.55 39.82 25.37
N HIS A 120 -4.75 38.91 26.33
CA HIS A 120 -5.80 37.87 26.30
C HIS A 120 -7.11 38.31 26.96
N LYS A 121 -7.35 39.63 27.03
CA LYS A 121 -8.57 40.17 27.63
C LYS A 121 -9.72 40.14 26.62
N ARG A 122 -10.85 39.63 27.09
CA ARG A 122 -12.11 39.68 26.35
C ARG A 122 -12.58 41.14 26.28
N LEU A 123 -12.90 41.60 25.07
CA LEU A 123 -13.33 42.97 24.79
C LEU A 123 -14.82 42.99 24.51
N GLU A 124 -15.62 43.13 25.57
CA GLU A 124 -17.07 42.99 25.52
C GLU A 124 -17.75 44.01 24.60
N MET A 125 -17.29 45.26 24.59
CA MET A 125 -17.81 46.31 23.69
C MET A 125 -17.58 45.99 22.20
N MET A 126 -16.43 45.40 21.87
CA MET A 126 -16.13 45.00 20.50
C MET A 126 -17.03 43.84 20.05
N GLU A 127 -17.34 42.92 20.96
CA GLU A 127 -18.24 41.81 20.65
C GLU A 127 -19.65 42.29 20.36
N GLN A 128 -20.20 43.16 21.22
CA GLN A 128 -21.53 43.75 21.03
C GLN A 128 -21.64 44.50 19.71
N LEU A 129 -20.61 45.28 19.35
CA LEU A 129 -20.58 46.01 18.08
C LEU A 129 -20.61 45.04 16.87
N LYS A 130 -19.80 43.99 16.89
CA LYS A 130 -19.73 43.03 15.80
C LYS A 130 -21.00 42.19 15.68
N ASP A 131 -21.60 41.81 16.80
CA ASP A 131 -22.90 41.13 16.83
C ASP A 131 -23.99 42.01 16.18
N ALA A 132 -24.02 43.30 16.53
CA ALA A 132 -24.97 44.25 15.95
C ALA A 132 -24.76 44.46 14.43
N MET A 133 -23.51 44.56 13.97
CA MET A 133 -23.21 44.68 12.54
C MET A 133 -23.63 43.43 11.75
N LEU A 134 -23.46 42.25 12.32
CA LEU A 134 -23.80 40.98 11.66
C LEU A 134 -25.32 40.76 11.61
N ASP A 135 -26.03 41.15 12.66
CA ASP A 135 -27.50 41.17 12.67
C ASP A 135 -28.05 42.19 11.66
N ALA A 136 -27.46 43.39 11.58
CA ALA A 136 -27.82 44.39 10.59
C ALA A 136 -27.56 43.91 9.14
N SER A 137 -26.42 43.27 8.87
CA SER A 137 -26.11 42.77 7.54
C SER A 137 -27.06 41.64 7.11
N LYS A 138 -27.44 40.75 8.03
CA LYS A 138 -28.43 39.69 7.79
C LYS A 138 -29.79 40.30 7.45
N LYS A 139 -30.22 41.32 8.19
CA LYS A 139 -31.48 42.03 7.93
C LYS A 139 -31.51 42.70 6.56
N GLU A 140 -30.44 43.40 6.17
CA GLU A 140 -30.34 44.02 4.85
C GLU A 140 -30.30 42.99 3.71
N TYR A 141 -29.56 41.89 3.88
CA TYR A 141 -29.55 40.80 2.91
C TYR A 141 -30.94 40.19 2.70
N MET A 142 -31.68 39.92 3.79
CA MET A 142 -33.06 39.40 3.73
C MET A 142 -34.05 40.39 3.12
N LYS A 143 -33.83 41.71 3.27
CA LYS A 143 -34.66 42.77 2.69
C LYS A 143 -34.43 42.92 1.18
N SER A 144 -33.24 42.59 0.70
CA SER A 144 -32.86 42.68 -0.72
C SER A 144 -33.29 41.48 -1.58
N MET A 145 -33.89 40.46 -0.94
CA MET A 145 -34.37 39.22 -1.56
C MET A 145 -35.90 39.22 -1.64
#